data_AF-A0A0D6LSW3-F1
#
_entry.id   AF-A0A0D6LSW3-F1
#
_cell.length_a   1.000
_cell.length_b   1.000
_cell.length_c   1.000
_cell.angle_alpha   90.00
_cell.angle_beta   90.00
_cell.angle_gamma   90.00
#
_symmetry.space_group_name_H-M   'P 1'
#
loop_
_entity.id
_entity.type
_entity.pdbx_description
1 polymer ?
#
loop_
_entity_poly.entity_id
_entity_poly.type
_entity_poly.pdbx_seq_one_letter_code
_entity_poly.pdbx_strand_id
1 'polypeptide(L)'
;MCPEAADMLKMKYDCTLEASAAAYAKGCSLTNSSVNSRPNEGENHWVALFTGDSTQDVPNAIDAWYSEITRNGLNKQMMYWISLETKPNGPRSFTQMAWANTYKVGCAVALCGTNTFTVCRYSPRIALSESDYSGNIVDEKIYTLGTPCQSCPSTCVAGEDLCETPST
;
A
#
# COMPACT_ATOMS: atom_id res chain seq x y z
N MET A 1 3.06 -9.23 16.77
CA MET A 1 3.23 -9.95 15.48
C MET A 1 1.85 -10.09 14.86
N CYS A 2 1.76 -9.92 13.53
CA CYS A 2 0.53 -10.19 12.80
C CYS A 2 0.38 -11.71 12.55
N PRO A 3 -0.84 -12.24 12.39
CA PRO A 3 -1.07 -13.63 12.03
C PRO A 3 -0.63 -13.94 10.59
N GLU A 4 -0.47 -15.21 10.25
CA GLU A 4 -0.13 -15.66 8.88
C GLU A 4 -1.24 -15.35 7.86
N ALA A 5 -0.84 -15.15 6.60
CA ALA A 5 -1.71 -14.81 5.47
C ALA A 5 -1.79 -15.98 4.47
N ALA A 6 -3.00 -16.39 4.10
CA ALA A 6 -3.24 -17.53 3.21
C ALA A 6 -3.23 -17.16 1.70
N ASP A 7 -3.40 -15.87 1.38
CA ASP A 7 -3.77 -15.35 0.06
C ASP A 7 -2.89 -14.17 -0.41
N MET A 8 -1.78 -13.87 0.28
CA MET A 8 -0.93 -12.71 0.01
C MET A 8 -0.29 -12.75 -1.38
N LEU A 9 -0.73 -11.90 -2.32
CA LEU A 9 -0.15 -11.84 -3.66
C LEU A 9 1.24 -11.20 -3.66
N LYS A 10 2.17 -11.77 -4.45
CA LYS A 10 3.45 -11.15 -4.76
C LYS A 10 3.23 -9.89 -5.62
N MET A 11 3.82 -8.76 -5.22
CA MET A 11 3.76 -7.52 -6.00
C MET A 11 4.69 -7.54 -7.22
N LYS A 12 4.25 -6.95 -8.33
CA LYS A 12 5.07 -6.54 -9.49
C LYS A 12 5.11 -5.01 -9.61
N TYR A 13 6.19 -4.50 -10.18
CA TYR A 13 6.29 -3.06 -10.48
C TYR A 13 5.45 -2.71 -11.73
N ASP A 14 4.81 -1.54 -11.75
CA ASP A 14 3.98 -1.07 -12.86
C ASP A 14 4.32 0.41 -13.19
N CYS A 15 4.86 0.63 -14.40
CA CYS A 15 5.29 1.94 -14.85
C CYS A 15 4.13 2.94 -15.05
N THR A 16 2.90 2.45 -15.19
CA THR A 16 1.68 3.30 -15.26
C THR A 16 1.40 3.90 -13.88
N LEU A 17 1.53 3.09 -12.83
CA LEU A 17 1.40 3.52 -11.44
C LEU A 17 2.54 4.48 -11.05
N GLU A 18 3.76 4.25 -11.54
CA GLU A 18 4.88 5.20 -11.39
C GLU A 18 4.55 6.55 -12.06
N ALA A 19 4.03 6.53 -13.29
CA ALA A 19 3.67 7.76 -14.00
C ALA A 19 2.55 8.54 -13.27
N SER A 20 1.55 7.85 -12.71
CA SER A 20 0.52 8.46 -11.85
C SER A 20 1.12 9.04 -10.56
N ALA A 21 1.99 8.28 -9.88
CA ALA A 21 2.70 8.74 -8.69
C ALA A 21 3.51 10.01 -8.98
N ALA A 22 4.26 10.03 -10.09
CA ALA A 22 5.08 11.17 -10.52
C ALA A 22 4.24 12.40 -10.86
N ALA A 23 3.12 12.20 -11.57
CA ALA A 23 2.19 13.28 -11.90
C ALA A 23 1.61 13.94 -10.64
N TYR A 24 1.26 13.14 -9.62
CA TYR A 24 0.75 13.68 -8.35
C TYR A 24 1.85 14.29 -7.46
N ALA A 25 2.99 13.61 -7.30
CA ALA A 25 4.12 14.11 -6.50
C ALA A 25 4.61 15.48 -6.98
N LYS A 26 4.65 15.71 -8.29
CA LYS A 26 5.00 17.02 -8.90
C LYS A 26 4.05 18.16 -8.47
N GLY A 27 2.84 17.85 -8.00
CA GLY A 27 1.90 18.83 -7.46
C GLY A 27 2.27 19.38 -6.08
N CYS A 28 3.20 18.74 -5.36
CA CYS A 28 3.74 19.20 -4.07
C CYS A 28 2.68 19.57 -3.01
N SER A 29 1.57 18.82 -2.95
CA SER A 29 0.56 18.92 -1.88
C SER A 29 1.09 18.52 -0.50
N LEU A 30 2.12 17.67 -0.47
CA LEU A 30 2.70 17.06 0.73
C LEU A 30 1.70 16.22 1.55
N THR A 31 0.62 15.77 0.91
CA THR A 31 -0.46 14.95 1.50
C THR A 31 -0.97 13.93 0.49
N ASN A 32 -1.72 12.92 0.95
CA ASN A 32 -2.44 12.01 0.06
C ASN A 32 -3.43 12.75 -0.86
N SER A 33 -3.55 12.28 -2.11
CA SER A 33 -4.59 12.68 -3.04
C SER A 33 -5.96 12.15 -2.62
N SER A 34 -7.02 12.87 -3.03
CA SER A 34 -8.38 12.38 -2.88
C SER A 34 -8.55 11.07 -3.66
N VAL A 35 -9.18 10.08 -3.03
CA VAL A 35 -9.58 8.82 -3.67
C VAL A 35 -10.29 9.05 -5.01
N ASN A 36 -11.15 10.07 -5.12
CA ASN A 36 -11.90 10.35 -6.35
C ASN A 36 -11.02 10.83 -7.52
N SER A 37 -9.79 11.30 -7.23
CA SER A 37 -8.81 11.67 -8.26
C SER A 37 -7.91 10.50 -8.71
N ARG A 38 -8.09 9.32 -8.11
CA ARG A 38 -7.42 8.06 -8.44
C ARG A 38 -8.43 6.91 -8.42
N PRO A 39 -9.15 6.70 -9.54
CA PRO A 39 -10.00 5.54 -9.75
C PRO A 39 -9.14 4.36 -10.19
N ASN A 40 -9.18 3.23 -9.48
CA ASN A 40 -7.97 2.41 -9.30
C ASN A 40 -6.83 3.20 -8.61
N GLU A 41 -5.76 2.52 -8.20
CA GLU A 41 -4.66 3.13 -7.43
C GLU A 41 -4.97 3.58 -5.97
N GLY A 42 -4.58 2.74 -5.01
CA GLY A 42 -4.31 3.11 -3.62
C GLY A 42 -3.08 4.00 -3.52
N GLU A 43 -2.79 4.52 -2.33
CA GLU A 43 -1.71 5.51 -2.15
C GLU A 43 -1.13 5.50 -0.75
N ASN A 44 0.20 5.51 -0.68
CA ASN A 44 0.94 6.00 0.47
C ASN A 44 1.77 7.22 0.05
N HIS A 45 1.98 8.16 0.97
CA HIS A 45 2.89 9.28 0.79
C HIS A 45 3.87 9.43 1.96
N TRP A 46 5.02 10.03 1.70
CA TRP A 46 6.03 10.35 2.70
C TRP A 46 6.71 11.67 2.36
N VAL A 47 7.14 12.41 3.38
CA VAL A 47 7.77 13.73 3.24
C VAL A 47 9.01 13.77 4.10
N ALA A 48 10.13 14.20 3.51
CA ALA A 48 11.40 14.37 4.21
C ALA A 48 12.05 15.69 3.81
N LEU A 49 13.08 16.12 4.55
CA LEU A 49 13.96 17.22 4.13
C LEU A 49 14.89 16.72 3.01
N PHE A 50 15.04 17.50 1.95
CA PHE A 50 15.99 17.18 0.89
C PHE A 50 17.43 17.42 1.37
N THR A 51 18.26 16.38 1.30
CA THR A 51 19.66 16.39 1.78
C THR A 51 20.70 16.46 0.65
N GLY A 52 20.26 16.58 -0.61
CA GLY A 52 21.10 16.60 -1.81
C GLY A 52 21.00 15.34 -2.68
N ASP A 53 20.45 14.25 -2.13
CA ASP A 53 20.15 12.99 -2.83
C ASP A 53 18.78 12.49 -2.35
N SER A 54 17.97 11.95 -3.28
CA SER A 54 16.65 11.37 -3.00
C SER A 54 16.59 9.85 -3.25
N THR A 55 17.73 9.21 -3.55
CA THR A 55 17.82 7.76 -3.83
C THR A 55 17.30 6.89 -2.67
N GLN A 56 17.44 7.38 -1.43
CA GLN A 56 16.95 6.68 -0.24
C GLN A 56 15.51 7.03 0.14
N ASP A 57 14.83 7.95 -0.54
CA ASP A 57 13.52 8.44 -0.11
C ASP A 57 12.38 7.43 -0.32
N VAL A 58 12.52 6.49 -1.28
CA VAL A 58 11.58 5.38 -1.44
C VAL A 58 11.84 4.28 -0.40
N PRO A 59 13.08 3.78 -0.18
CA PRO A 59 13.41 2.89 0.94
C PRO A 59 12.97 3.43 2.31
N ASN A 60 13.31 4.69 2.62
CA ASN A 60 12.95 5.33 3.89
C ASN A 60 11.42 5.47 4.06
N ALA A 61 10.69 5.77 2.99
CA ALA A 61 9.24 5.81 3.01
C ALA A 61 8.62 4.42 3.29
N ILE A 62 9.13 3.38 2.63
CA ILE A 62 8.71 1.98 2.84
C ILE A 62 8.92 1.56 4.30
N ASP A 63 10.10 1.84 4.88
CA ASP A 63 10.40 1.55 6.28
C ASP A 63 9.50 2.35 7.23
N ALA A 64 9.27 3.64 6.95
CA ALA A 64 8.40 4.50 7.75
C ALA A 64 6.96 3.98 7.76
N TRP A 65 6.39 3.65 6.60
CA TRP A 65 5.05 3.08 6.46
C TRP A 65 4.95 1.70 7.12
N TYR A 66 5.95 0.82 6.92
CA TYR A 66 5.96 -0.50 7.55
C TYR A 66 6.00 -0.37 9.08
N SER A 67 6.78 0.57 9.62
CA SER A 67 6.94 0.76 11.06
C SER A 67 5.65 1.10 11.81
N GLU A 68 4.61 1.60 11.13
CA GLU A 68 3.33 1.99 11.75
C GLU A 68 2.70 0.84 12.55
N ILE A 69 2.86 -0.41 12.07
CA ILE A 69 2.33 -1.61 12.75
C ILE A 69 2.89 -1.78 14.16
N THR A 70 4.16 -1.41 14.36
CA THR A 70 4.86 -1.56 15.64
C THR A 70 4.35 -0.57 16.69
N ARG A 71 3.84 0.59 16.23
CA ARG A 71 3.39 1.69 17.08
C ARG A 71 1.94 1.56 17.50
N ASN A 72 1.07 1.08 16.60
CA ASN A 72 -0.38 1.14 16.79
C ASN A 72 -1.13 -0.19 16.68
N GLY A 73 -0.49 -1.24 16.16
CA GLY A 73 -1.06 -2.59 16.06
C GLY A 73 -2.30 -2.70 15.17
N LEU A 74 -2.73 -3.95 14.96
CA LEU A 74 -3.97 -4.30 14.25
C LEU A 74 -4.82 -5.25 15.10
N ASN A 75 -6.12 -5.33 14.79
CA ASN A 75 -7.00 -6.33 15.39
C ASN A 75 -6.63 -7.73 14.89
N LYS A 76 -6.77 -8.76 15.73
CA LYS A 76 -6.35 -10.14 15.38
C LYS A 76 -7.09 -10.76 14.18
N GLN A 77 -8.19 -10.16 13.72
CA GLN A 77 -8.97 -10.63 12.57
C GLN A 77 -8.44 -10.10 11.23
N MET A 78 -7.47 -9.17 11.25
CA MET A 78 -6.97 -8.44 10.07
C MET A 78 -8.08 -7.73 9.28
N MET A 79 -9.13 -7.28 9.98
CA MET A 79 -10.22 -6.49 9.39
C MET A 79 -9.86 -5.01 9.32
N TYR A 80 -10.22 -4.34 8.25
CA TYR A 80 -10.05 -2.91 8.08
C TYR A 80 -11.34 -2.16 8.49
N TRP A 81 -11.59 -2.08 9.79
CA TRP A 81 -12.75 -1.38 10.33
C TRP A 81 -12.65 0.15 10.14
N ILE A 82 -13.78 0.84 10.02
CA ILE A 82 -13.85 2.32 10.02
C ILE A 82 -13.11 2.97 11.22
N SER A 83 -13.05 2.27 12.36
CA SER A 83 -12.31 2.69 13.56
C SER A 83 -10.79 2.69 13.38
N LEU A 84 -10.25 1.97 12.40
CA LEU A 84 -8.84 2.01 11.98
C LEU A 84 -8.62 3.20 11.02
N GLU A 85 -9.48 3.35 10.01
CA GLU A 85 -9.45 4.47 9.07
C GLU A 85 -9.44 5.82 9.80
N THR A 86 -10.28 5.95 10.83
CA THR A 86 -10.40 7.17 11.64
C THR A 86 -9.41 7.25 12.81
N LYS A 87 -8.57 6.22 13.04
CA LYS A 87 -7.64 6.18 14.18
C LYS A 87 -6.55 7.24 14.03
N PRO A 88 -6.33 8.11 15.04
CA PRO A 88 -5.15 8.97 15.07
C PRO A 88 -3.87 8.14 15.01
N ASN A 89 -3.02 8.38 14.00
CA ASN A 89 -1.83 7.59 13.70
C ASN A 89 -2.11 6.09 13.43
N GLY A 90 -3.32 5.72 12.98
CA GLY A 90 -3.64 4.35 12.56
C GLY A 90 -2.67 3.85 11.47
N PRO A 91 -2.36 2.54 11.43
CA PRO A 91 -1.32 1.98 10.56
C PRO A 91 -1.78 1.79 9.11
N ARG A 92 -2.32 2.86 8.53
CA ARG A 92 -3.01 2.88 7.24
C ARG A 92 -2.05 2.70 6.06
N SER A 93 -0.82 3.17 6.20
CA SER A 93 0.20 2.99 5.17
C SER A 93 0.71 1.55 5.19
N PHE A 94 0.90 0.97 6.38
CA PHE A 94 1.20 -0.46 6.55
C PHE A 94 0.09 -1.35 5.97
N THR A 95 -1.18 -1.07 6.24
CA THR A 95 -2.29 -1.93 5.75
C THR A 95 -2.45 -1.86 4.23
N GLN A 96 -2.13 -0.75 3.58
CA GLN A 96 -2.05 -0.69 2.12
C GLN A 96 -0.87 -1.51 1.57
N MET A 97 0.30 -1.53 2.25
CA MET A 97 1.41 -2.40 1.85
C MET A 97 1.10 -3.89 2.04
N ALA A 98 0.36 -4.23 3.10
CA ALA A 98 0.00 -5.60 3.46
C ALA A 98 -1.34 -6.07 2.88
N TRP A 99 -1.92 -5.36 1.90
CA TRP A 99 -3.23 -5.71 1.36
C TRP A 99 -3.12 -6.86 0.35
N ALA A 100 -3.60 -8.06 0.68
CA ALA A 100 -3.35 -9.29 -0.08
C ALA A 100 -3.73 -9.19 -1.56
N ASN A 101 -4.83 -8.50 -1.88
CA ASN A 101 -5.30 -8.34 -3.26
C ASN A 101 -4.62 -7.21 -4.04
N THR A 102 -3.71 -6.44 -3.42
CA THR A 102 -2.88 -5.43 -4.08
C THR A 102 -1.58 -6.07 -4.57
N TYR A 103 -1.38 -6.13 -5.88
CA TYR A 103 -0.25 -6.84 -6.48
C TYR A 103 0.54 -6.02 -7.51
N LYS A 104 0.20 -4.74 -7.70
CA LYS A 104 0.94 -3.80 -8.55
C LYS A 104 1.34 -2.58 -7.73
N VAL A 105 2.57 -2.11 -7.88
CA VAL A 105 3.07 -0.89 -7.23
C VAL A 105 3.90 -0.05 -8.20
N GLY A 106 3.84 1.28 -8.07
CA GLY A 106 4.74 2.21 -8.77
C GLY A 106 4.95 3.46 -7.93
N CYS A 107 6.18 3.97 -7.86
CA CYS A 107 6.56 5.00 -6.90
C CYS A 107 7.36 6.12 -7.56
N ALA A 108 7.19 7.35 -7.07
CA ALA A 108 7.94 8.50 -7.55
C ALA A 108 8.28 9.46 -6.40
N VAL A 109 9.33 10.26 -6.60
CA VAL A 109 9.77 11.30 -5.67
C VAL A 109 9.84 12.63 -6.42
N ALA A 110 9.31 13.69 -5.82
CA ALA A 110 9.43 15.06 -6.32
C ALA A 110 10.15 15.96 -5.31
N LEU A 111 10.97 16.89 -5.81
CA LEU A 111 11.56 17.95 -5.00
C LEU A 111 10.55 19.10 -4.85
N CYS A 112 10.14 19.36 -3.61
CA CYS A 112 9.11 20.31 -3.23
C CYS A 112 9.68 21.36 -2.27
N GLY A 113 10.41 22.34 -2.83
CA GLY A 113 11.11 23.36 -2.05
C GLY A 113 12.31 22.75 -1.31
N THR A 114 12.29 22.79 0.02
CA THR A 114 13.31 22.16 0.88
C THR A 114 13.01 20.69 1.20
N ASN A 115 11.87 20.16 0.74
CA ASN A 115 11.42 18.82 1.06
C ASN A 115 11.45 17.91 -0.18
N THR A 116 11.57 16.61 0.02
CA THR A 116 11.14 15.62 -0.97
C THR A 116 9.77 15.08 -0.62
N PHE A 117 9.01 14.71 -1.65
CA PHE A 117 7.67 14.17 -1.54
C PHE A 117 7.61 12.85 -2.31
N THR A 118 7.61 11.75 -1.57
CA THR A 118 7.49 10.39 -2.09
C THR A 118 6.02 10.01 -2.16
N VAL A 119 5.58 9.47 -3.30
CA VAL A 119 4.24 8.90 -3.51
C VAL A 119 4.41 7.50 -4.07
N CYS A 120 3.72 6.51 -3.51
CA CYS A 120 3.57 5.18 -4.10
C CYS A 120 2.10 4.90 -4.40
N ARG A 121 1.82 4.42 -5.61
CA ARG A 121 0.52 4.00 -6.13
C ARG A 121 0.38 2.49 -6.08
N TYR A 122 -0.81 1.97 -5.75
CA TYR A 122 -1.05 0.55 -5.44
C TYR A 122 -2.28 0.00 -6.16
N SER A 123 -2.20 -1.11 -6.90
CA SER A 123 -3.35 -1.62 -7.70
C SER A 123 -3.45 -3.15 -7.65
N PRO A 124 -4.63 -3.77 -7.85
CA PRO A 124 -5.97 -3.20 -8.05
C PRO A 124 -6.58 -2.52 -6.82
N ARG A 125 -7.60 -1.69 -7.08
CA ARG A 125 -8.41 -0.96 -6.09
C ARG A 125 -9.84 -1.55 -6.13
N ILE A 126 -10.03 -2.82 -5.79
CA ILE A 126 -11.33 -3.53 -5.95
C ILE A 126 -11.89 -4.02 -4.60
N ALA A 127 -13.08 -3.57 -4.24
CA ALA A 127 -13.98 -4.24 -3.30
C ALA A 127 -14.97 -5.14 -4.05
N LEU A 128 -15.65 -6.04 -3.34
CA LEU A 128 -16.70 -6.90 -3.91
C LEU A 128 -18.02 -6.16 -4.21
N SER A 129 -18.10 -4.86 -3.89
CA SER A 129 -19.22 -3.96 -4.22
C SER A 129 -18.71 -2.63 -4.81
N GLU A 130 -19.51 -2.02 -5.69
CA GLU A 130 -19.02 -1.07 -6.71
C GLU A 130 -18.63 0.34 -6.22
N SER A 131 -18.82 0.66 -4.92
CA SER A 131 -18.66 2.05 -4.42
C SER A 131 -17.27 2.42 -3.93
N ASP A 132 -16.48 1.45 -3.44
CA ASP A 132 -15.23 1.74 -2.73
C ASP A 132 -14.07 0.92 -3.28
N TYR A 133 -13.09 1.65 -3.79
CA TYR A 133 -11.90 1.10 -4.41
C TYR A 133 -10.83 0.72 -3.31
N SER A 134 -9.62 0.18 -3.63
CA SER A 134 -8.53 -0.50 -2.81
C SER A 134 -8.48 -0.38 -1.29
N GLY A 135 -7.86 -1.42 -0.70
CA GLY A 135 -6.58 -1.22 -0.01
C GLY A 135 -6.68 -0.18 1.08
N ASN A 136 -7.17 -0.61 2.23
CA ASN A 136 -7.93 0.20 3.19
C ASN A 136 -9.41 0.37 2.78
N ILE A 137 -10.03 -0.68 2.22
CA ILE A 137 -11.51 -0.73 2.07
C ILE A 137 -12.11 -0.98 3.45
N VAL A 138 -13.06 -0.15 3.85
CA VAL A 138 -13.79 -0.31 5.12
C VAL A 138 -14.60 -1.60 5.11
N ASP A 139 -14.56 -2.32 6.23
CA ASP A 139 -15.25 -3.59 6.49
C ASP A 139 -14.76 -4.80 5.66
N GLU A 140 -13.65 -4.66 4.93
CA GLU A 140 -12.94 -5.76 4.25
C GLU A 140 -11.76 -6.30 5.06
N LYS A 141 -11.24 -7.47 4.68
CA LYS A 141 -9.98 -7.99 5.21
C LYS A 141 -8.77 -7.38 4.51
N ILE A 142 -7.75 -7.07 5.29
CA ILE A 142 -6.40 -6.73 4.81
C ILE A 142 -5.79 -7.96 4.11
N TYR A 143 -5.96 -9.15 4.70
CA TYR A 143 -5.64 -10.45 4.10
C TYR A 143 -6.42 -11.58 4.79
N THR A 144 -6.53 -12.73 4.14
CA THR A 144 -7.18 -13.92 4.72
C THR A 144 -6.24 -14.63 5.68
N LEU A 145 -6.70 -14.87 6.91
CA LEU A 145 -5.96 -15.64 7.90
C LEU A 145 -5.87 -17.13 7.51
N GLY A 146 -4.67 -17.69 7.56
CA GLY A 146 -4.43 -19.13 7.37
C GLY A 146 -2.96 -19.42 7.10
N THR A 147 -2.64 -20.70 6.88
CA THR A 147 -1.28 -21.10 6.51
C THR A 147 -0.87 -20.45 5.18
N PRO A 148 0.39 -20.03 5.00
CA PRO A 148 0.87 -19.46 3.74
C PRO A 148 0.46 -20.28 2.52
N CYS A 149 0.05 -19.57 1.48
CA CYS A 149 -0.47 -20.11 0.22
C CYS A 149 -1.71 -21.02 0.28
N GLN A 150 -2.35 -21.24 1.44
CA GLN A 150 -3.53 -22.09 1.58
C GLN A 150 -4.75 -21.60 0.77
N SER A 151 -4.77 -20.33 0.35
CA SER A 151 -5.87 -19.71 -0.38
C SER A 151 -5.39 -18.87 -1.57
N CYS A 152 -4.27 -19.26 -2.19
CA CYS A 152 -3.84 -18.62 -3.43
C CYS A 152 -4.88 -18.76 -4.55
N PRO A 153 -5.17 -17.69 -5.32
CA PRO A 153 -6.01 -17.78 -6.52
C PRO A 153 -5.41 -18.65 -7.64
N SER A 154 -4.08 -18.80 -7.67
CA SER A 154 -3.33 -19.58 -8.65
C SER A 154 -2.29 -20.48 -7.97
N THR A 155 -0.99 -20.19 -8.09
CA THR A 155 0.10 -20.99 -7.51
C THR A 155 0.77 -20.27 -6.34
N CYS A 156 1.51 -21.04 -5.53
CA CYS A 156 2.41 -20.51 -4.52
C CYS A 156 3.80 -20.29 -5.13
N VAL A 157 4.40 -19.14 -4.89
CA VAL A 157 5.77 -18.83 -5.33
C VAL A 157 6.76 -19.59 -4.44
N ALA A 158 7.52 -20.49 -5.06
CA ALA A 158 8.38 -21.42 -4.34
C ALA A 158 9.44 -20.70 -3.48
N GLY A 159 9.37 -20.90 -2.16
CA GLY A 159 10.31 -20.34 -1.19
C GLY A 159 10.04 -18.89 -0.77
N GLU A 160 8.91 -18.30 -1.16
CA GLU A 160 8.56 -16.91 -0.82
C GLU A 160 7.34 -16.77 0.10
N ASP A 161 6.56 -17.84 0.35
CA ASP A 161 5.30 -17.81 1.12
C ASP A 161 4.25 -16.81 0.58
N LEU A 162 4.36 -16.48 -0.72
CA LEU A 162 3.50 -15.57 -1.46
C LEU A 162 2.77 -16.30 -2.59
N CYS A 163 1.57 -15.83 -2.91
CA CYS A 163 0.81 -16.26 -4.07
C CYS A 163 1.30 -15.57 -5.35
N GLU A 164 1.26 -16.30 -6.46
CA GLU A 164 1.75 -15.83 -7.76
C GLU A 164 0.98 -14.58 -8.25
N THR A 165 1.72 -13.60 -8.76
CA THR A 165 1.17 -12.35 -9.28
C THR A 165 0.24 -12.62 -10.48
N PRO A 166 -1.01 -12.12 -10.49
CA PRO A 166 -1.90 -12.28 -11.64
C PRO A 166 -1.29 -11.73 -12.94
N SER A 167 -1.57 -12.43 -14.05
CA SER A 167 -0.99 -12.15 -15.36
C SER A 167 -1.51 -10.87 -16.02
N THR A 168 -2.57 -10.25 -15.47
CA THR A 168 -3.21 -9.01 -15.95
C THR A 168 -2.67 -7.74 -15.30
#